data_AF-A0A8B7Y735-F1
#
_entry.id   AF-A0A8B7Y735-F1
#
_cell.length_a   1.000
_cell.length_b   1.000
_cell.length_c   1.000
_cell.angle_alpha   90.00
_cell.angle_beta   90.00
_cell.angle_gamma   90.00
#
_symmetry.space_group_name_H-M   'P 1'
#
loop_
_entity.id
_entity.type
_entity.pdbx_description
1 polymer ?
#
loop_
_entity_poly.entity_id
_entity_poly.type
_entity_poly.pdbx_seq_one_letter_code
_entity_poly.pdbx_strand_id
1 'polypeptide(L)'
;MAAKSVSVVLMIAFTFHGLCRVYSQEVSRRSQYKTPGREKHFKSTVKGDHYRTSKASWFLGGKQMSRPVPAFTAESRRTLQDRMNTGCRSMCNVYPIVRNATVALHARYQPNYEALNVNSTHFCDSDTDCSADVTIGRHYQFACNASSSNPARQITWLINTKGIRGMQQTELPADWNQSGQDESMHWNTLSQINLQIFPEDHHSSIVCRVMFPDDTTVFRDIVMTMRVTDNFNRPNSMTLDVNSTQSCESDTDCSADVAIGRHYRFTCYASGSNPASTITWLINTTGRWGMEHREIPADWSQSGQDENRNWETSSQIHLQILPEDHRSSIVCRVMFPDHAAVFKQIVLQLQVMDEAGKYQIEINGTICNSVSFFYRLDFPQFVVIISDPPNSVTLDINSTHSCDSETNCSADVTIGHHYRFTCNASGSNPASIIRWSINTTGRWGMEHREIPADRSQSGQDENRDWKTSSQFHLQILPEDHHSSIVCRVMFPDDTTMFTEIVMKLQVTDEPENLKKLAMAACIPPSLIVLMCVVMVTARKWLKKSKLRQPSLEATSSHRPSSQSEESQVPSEEDVYEEIPVVRDYRTRVSVRD
;
A
#
# COMPACT_ATOMS: atom_id res chain seq x y z
N MET A 1 32.76 -69.74 -46.02
CA MET A 1 31.62 -70.45 -45.41
C MET A 1 31.26 -69.78 -44.10
N ALA A 2 30.37 -68.79 -44.11
CA ALA A 2 29.72 -68.22 -42.92
C ALA A 2 28.75 -67.12 -43.38
N ALA A 3 27.54 -67.51 -43.78
CA ALA A 3 26.40 -66.59 -43.93
C ALA A 3 25.15 -67.44 -44.08
N LYS A 4 24.50 -67.79 -42.96
CA LYS A 4 23.11 -68.28 -42.86
C LYS A 4 22.79 -68.58 -41.38
N SER A 5 22.67 -67.55 -40.54
CA SER A 5 22.02 -67.71 -39.22
C SER A 5 21.64 -66.37 -38.57
N VAL A 6 20.94 -65.50 -39.30
CA VAL A 6 20.37 -64.26 -38.69
C VAL A 6 18.90 -64.06 -39.06
N SER A 7 18.38 -64.76 -40.07
CA SER A 7 17.02 -64.50 -40.58
C SER A 7 15.86 -65.16 -39.83
N VAL A 8 16.13 -66.04 -38.85
CA VAL A 8 15.07 -66.78 -38.15
C VAL A 8 14.70 -66.14 -36.79
N VAL A 9 15.60 -65.37 -36.17
CA VAL A 9 15.32 -64.73 -34.87
C VAL A 9 14.46 -63.47 -35.02
N LEU A 10 14.51 -62.78 -36.17
CA LEU A 10 13.71 -61.57 -36.39
C LEU A 10 12.23 -61.83 -36.74
N MET A 11 11.88 -63.05 -37.17
CA MET A 11 10.48 -63.41 -37.50
C MET A 11 9.68 -63.89 -36.28
N ILE A 12 10.33 -64.22 -35.16
CA ILE A 12 9.65 -64.59 -33.91
C ILE A 12 9.34 -63.34 -33.06
N ALA A 13 10.07 -62.24 -33.24
CA ALA A 13 9.80 -60.98 -32.53
C ALA A 13 8.56 -60.21 -33.06
N PHE A 14 8.18 -60.40 -34.33
CA PHE A 14 7.02 -59.73 -34.92
C PHE A 14 5.69 -60.47 -34.76
N THR A 15 5.70 -61.75 -34.40
CA THR A 15 4.46 -62.52 -34.16
C THR A 15 3.93 -62.42 -32.72
N PHE A 16 4.72 -61.92 -31.77
CA PHE A 16 4.28 -61.70 -30.38
C PHE A 16 3.73 -60.29 -30.08
N HIS A 17 3.80 -59.33 -31.02
CA HIS A 17 3.13 -58.03 -30.87
C HIS A 17 1.63 -58.05 -31.19
N GLY A 18 1.09 -59.20 -31.62
CA GLY A 18 -0.34 -59.35 -31.96
C GLY A 18 -1.29 -59.58 -30.79
N LEU A 19 -0.81 -59.71 -29.54
CA LEU A 19 -1.66 -60.13 -28.41
C LEU A 19 -1.75 -59.15 -27.23
N CYS A 20 -1.03 -58.03 -27.23
CA CYS A 20 -1.29 -56.93 -26.30
C CYS A 20 -2.21 -55.89 -26.96
N ARG A 21 -3.49 -56.25 -27.13
CA ARG A 21 -4.52 -55.27 -27.47
C ARG A 21 -4.77 -54.38 -26.25
N VAL A 22 -4.22 -53.18 -26.27
CA VAL A 22 -4.48 -52.15 -25.27
C VAL A 22 -5.90 -51.63 -25.50
N TYR A 23 -6.80 -51.98 -24.58
CA TYR A 23 -8.16 -51.47 -24.53
C TYR A 23 -8.15 -50.10 -23.86
N SER A 24 -8.38 -49.03 -24.61
CA SER A 24 -8.60 -47.69 -24.05
C SER A 24 -10.09 -47.35 -24.01
N GLN A 25 -10.55 -46.88 -22.86
CA GLN A 25 -11.90 -46.34 -22.67
C GLN A 25 -11.77 -44.82 -22.57
N GLU A 26 -12.45 -44.10 -23.46
CA GLU A 26 -12.33 -42.65 -23.54
C GLU A 26 -13.67 -42.03 -23.12
N VAL A 27 -13.69 -41.42 -21.93
CA VAL A 27 -14.82 -40.61 -21.47
C VAL A 27 -14.49 -39.16 -21.83
N SER A 28 -15.06 -38.66 -22.92
CA SER A 28 -14.87 -37.27 -23.34
C SER A 28 -15.40 -36.30 -22.27
N ARG A 29 -14.50 -35.71 -21.48
CA ARG A 29 -14.79 -34.71 -20.44
C ARG A 29 -15.03 -33.33 -21.08
N ARG A 30 -16.28 -32.88 -21.10
CA ARG A 30 -16.63 -31.44 -21.09
C ARG A 30 -17.53 -31.16 -19.90
N SER A 31 -16.97 -31.21 -18.70
CA SER A 31 -17.68 -30.77 -17.49
C SER A 31 -17.25 -29.36 -17.10
N GLN A 32 -17.66 -28.39 -17.91
CA GLN A 32 -17.91 -27.05 -17.38
C GLN A 32 -19.19 -27.17 -16.55
N TYR A 33 -19.06 -26.90 -15.26
CA TYR A 33 -20.14 -26.86 -14.31
C TYR A 33 -21.36 -26.08 -14.86
N LYS A 34 -22.58 -26.53 -14.60
CA LYS A 34 -23.81 -25.87 -15.08
C LYS A 34 -24.84 -25.74 -13.95
N THR A 35 -25.73 -24.76 -14.11
CA THR A 35 -26.88 -24.50 -13.24
C THR A 35 -27.80 -25.73 -13.12
N PRO A 36 -28.47 -25.93 -11.97
CA PRO A 36 -29.38 -27.05 -11.74
C PRO A 36 -30.52 -27.07 -12.77
N GLY A 37 -31.07 -28.25 -13.05
CA GLY A 37 -32.18 -28.41 -14.00
C GLY A 37 -31.78 -28.50 -15.48
N ARG A 38 -30.50 -28.30 -15.81
CA ARG A 38 -29.99 -28.59 -17.15
C ARG A 38 -29.66 -30.08 -17.32
N GLU A 39 -30.16 -30.65 -18.40
CA GLU A 39 -29.89 -32.03 -18.78
C GLU A 39 -28.43 -32.19 -19.23
N LYS A 40 -27.70 -33.14 -18.64
CA LYS A 40 -26.33 -33.49 -19.03
C LYS A 40 -26.33 -34.80 -19.79
N HIS A 41 -25.62 -34.83 -20.92
CA HIS A 41 -25.47 -36.02 -21.74
C HIS A 41 -24.11 -36.65 -21.48
N PHE A 42 -24.11 -37.82 -20.86
CA PHE A 42 -22.94 -38.67 -20.68
C PHE A 42 -22.90 -39.69 -21.82
N LYS A 43 -21.73 -39.89 -22.42
CA LYS A 43 -21.54 -40.90 -23.46
C LYS A 43 -20.37 -41.79 -23.07
N SER A 44 -20.63 -43.08 -22.95
CA SER A 44 -19.61 -44.11 -22.78
C SER A 44 -19.42 -44.79 -24.12
N THR A 45 -18.17 -44.85 -24.58
CA THR A 45 -17.81 -45.51 -25.84
C THR A 45 -16.83 -46.62 -25.52
N VAL A 46 -17.12 -47.83 -26.00
CA VAL A 46 -16.24 -48.99 -25.83
C VAL A 46 -15.49 -49.21 -27.14
N LYS A 47 -14.15 -49.19 -27.08
CA LYS A 47 -13.27 -49.46 -28.23
C LYS A 47 -12.69 -50.87 -28.10
N GLY A 48 -12.79 -51.69 -29.15
CA GLY A 48 -12.17 -53.04 -29.27
C GLY A 48 -13.14 -54.13 -29.76
N ASP A 49 -12.62 -55.21 -30.36
CA ASP A 49 -13.39 -56.20 -31.16
C ASP A 49 -14.44 -57.04 -30.41
N HIS A 50 -14.42 -57.07 -29.07
CA HIS A 50 -15.34 -57.90 -28.26
C HIS A 50 -16.68 -57.22 -27.90
N TYR A 51 -16.98 -56.04 -28.45
CA TYR A 51 -18.21 -55.29 -28.14
C TYR A 51 -19.52 -56.02 -28.51
N ARG A 52 -19.49 -56.95 -29.47
CA ARG A 52 -20.70 -57.64 -29.96
C ARG A 52 -21.42 -58.46 -28.90
N THR A 53 -20.72 -58.90 -27.85
CA THR A 53 -21.30 -59.67 -26.74
C THR A 53 -21.38 -58.88 -25.44
N SER A 54 -20.88 -57.64 -25.42
CA SER A 54 -20.84 -56.83 -24.22
C SER A 54 -22.18 -56.14 -23.96
N LYS A 55 -22.52 -55.97 -22.67
CA LYS A 55 -23.67 -55.18 -22.20
C LYS A 55 -23.16 -54.03 -21.36
N ALA A 56 -23.72 -52.83 -21.51
CA ALA A 56 -23.45 -51.74 -20.58
C ALA A 56 -24.68 -51.35 -19.78
N SER A 57 -24.45 -50.92 -18.55
CA SER A 57 -25.45 -50.28 -17.71
C SER A 57 -24.85 -49.09 -16.97
N TRP A 58 -25.68 -48.07 -16.79
CA TRP A 58 -25.34 -46.87 -16.03
C TRP A 58 -25.82 -47.01 -14.59
N PHE A 59 -24.94 -46.66 -13.66
CA PHE A 59 -25.21 -46.53 -12.24
C PHE A 59 -25.03 -45.06 -11.84
N LEU A 60 -25.83 -44.59 -10.90
CA LEU A 60 -25.68 -43.28 -10.26
C LEU A 60 -25.81 -43.48 -8.75
N GLY A 61 -24.75 -43.15 -8.00
CA GLY A 61 -24.75 -43.36 -6.55
C GLY A 61 -25.00 -44.82 -6.15
N GLY A 62 -24.49 -45.77 -6.94
CA GLY A 62 -24.69 -47.21 -6.71
C GLY A 62 -26.05 -47.77 -7.18
N LYS A 63 -27.04 -46.92 -7.50
CA LYS A 63 -28.33 -47.37 -8.05
C LYS A 63 -28.22 -47.56 -9.56
N GLN A 64 -28.66 -48.71 -10.07
CA GLN A 64 -28.73 -48.95 -11.51
C GLN A 64 -29.85 -48.10 -12.12
N MET A 65 -29.53 -47.34 -13.16
CA MET A 65 -30.45 -46.37 -13.76
C MET A 65 -30.86 -46.74 -15.19
N SER A 66 -30.09 -47.58 -15.88
CA SER A 66 -30.47 -48.14 -17.18
C SER A 66 -30.48 -49.67 -17.14
N ARG A 67 -31.44 -50.26 -17.87
CA ARG A 67 -31.40 -51.70 -18.16
C ARG A 67 -30.19 -52.00 -19.04
N PRO A 68 -29.52 -53.14 -18.89
CA PRO A 68 -28.33 -53.45 -19.69
C PRO A 68 -28.65 -53.50 -21.19
N VAL A 69 -27.95 -52.71 -22.00
CA VAL A 69 -28.15 -52.67 -23.46
C VAL A 69 -27.15 -53.62 -24.12
N PRO A 70 -27.58 -54.66 -24.87
CA PRO A 70 -26.68 -55.56 -25.57
C PRO A 70 -26.08 -54.95 -26.84
N ALA A 71 -24.85 -55.37 -27.17
CA ALA A 71 -24.19 -55.12 -28.46
C ALA A 71 -24.07 -53.63 -28.85
N PHE A 72 -23.64 -52.78 -27.92
CA PHE A 72 -23.52 -51.34 -28.13
C PHE A 72 -22.10 -50.93 -28.53
N THR A 73 -21.99 -49.96 -29.44
CA THR A 73 -20.72 -49.26 -29.76
C THR A 73 -20.55 -48.00 -28.90
N ALA A 74 -21.66 -47.35 -28.57
CA ALA A 74 -21.72 -46.27 -27.58
C ALA A 74 -23.09 -46.26 -26.90
N GLU A 75 -23.10 -46.08 -25.58
CA GLU A 75 -24.32 -45.84 -24.81
C GLU A 75 -24.26 -44.43 -24.27
N SER A 76 -25.34 -43.69 -24.47
CA SER A 76 -25.46 -42.33 -23.96
C SER A 76 -26.64 -42.20 -23.03
N ARG A 77 -26.42 -41.49 -21.93
CA ARG A 77 -27.42 -41.26 -20.91
C ARG A 77 -27.57 -39.78 -20.67
N ARG A 78 -28.83 -39.35 -20.64
CA ARG A 78 -29.21 -38.04 -20.15
C ARG A 78 -29.50 -38.14 -18.66
N THR A 79 -28.95 -37.25 -17.86
CA THR A 79 -29.25 -37.17 -16.43
C THR A 79 -29.47 -35.72 -16.08
N LEU A 80 -30.57 -35.46 -15.39
CA LEU A 80 -30.87 -34.14 -14.87
C LEU A 80 -29.89 -33.86 -13.73
N GLN A 81 -29.12 -32.79 -13.87
CA GLN A 81 -28.19 -32.38 -12.83
C GLN A 81 -28.97 -31.67 -11.72
N ASP A 82 -29.16 -32.38 -10.62
CA ASP A 82 -29.82 -31.90 -9.40
C ASP A 82 -28.79 -31.81 -8.28
N ARG A 83 -29.03 -30.91 -7.32
CA ARG A 83 -28.22 -30.72 -6.12
C ARG A 83 -28.03 -32.04 -5.36
N MET A 84 -29.08 -32.86 -5.27
CA MET A 84 -29.03 -34.17 -4.61
C MET A 84 -28.06 -35.17 -5.26
N ASN A 85 -27.69 -34.95 -6.52
CA ASN A 85 -26.75 -35.82 -7.25
C ASN A 85 -25.30 -35.31 -7.20
N THR A 86 -25.03 -34.22 -6.48
CA THR A 86 -23.68 -33.68 -6.29
C THR A 86 -22.85 -34.66 -5.46
N GLY A 87 -21.63 -34.96 -5.90
CA GLY A 87 -20.77 -35.94 -5.24
C GLY A 87 -21.07 -37.40 -5.61
N CYS A 88 -22.20 -37.67 -6.24
CA CYS A 88 -22.47 -38.98 -6.80
C CYS A 88 -21.51 -39.27 -7.97
N ARG A 89 -21.05 -40.53 -8.03
CA ARG A 89 -20.32 -41.04 -9.18
C ARG A 89 -21.33 -41.65 -10.16
N SER A 90 -21.36 -41.13 -11.38
CA SER A 90 -21.99 -41.80 -12.51
C SER A 90 -21.02 -42.83 -13.05
N MET A 91 -21.42 -44.09 -13.10
CA MET A 91 -20.56 -45.20 -13.47
C MET A 91 -21.18 -45.97 -14.62
N CYS A 92 -20.42 -46.18 -15.70
CA CYS A 92 -20.80 -47.09 -16.78
C CYS A 92 -20.05 -48.40 -16.59
N ASN A 93 -20.78 -49.47 -16.27
CA ASN A 93 -20.21 -50.82 -16.17
C ASN A 93 -20.44 -51.55 -17.48
N VAL A 94 -19.39 -52.17 -18.00
CA VAL A 94 -19.47 -53.06 -19.15
C VAL A 94 -19.33 -54.50 -18.65
N TYR A 95 -20.19 -55.41 -19.12
CA TYR A 95 -20.16 -56.84 -18.80
C TYR A 95 -19.92 -57.66 -20.07
N PRO A 96 -19.27 -58.83 -20.01
CA PRO A 96 -18.73 -59.50 -18.83
C PRO A 96 -17.36 -58.98 -18.38
N ILE A 97 -16.70 -58.16 -19.21
CA ILE A 97 -15.40 -57.58 -18.93
C ILE A 97 -15.61 -56.43 -17.93
N VAL A 98 -15.56 -56.71 -16.62
CA VAL A 98 -15.81 -55.74 -15.54
C VAL A 98 -14.83 -54.57 -15.62
N ARG A 99 -15.18 -53.58 -16.43
CA ARG A 99 -14.50 -52.29 -16.55
C ARG A 99 -15.52 -51.21 -16.27
N ASN A 100 -15.17 -50.38 -15.30
CA ASN A 100 -16.04 -49.34 -14.80
C ASN A 100 -15.42 -48.00 -15.16
N ALA A 101 -16.11 -47.22 -15.98
CA ALA A 101 -15.77 -45.81 -16.16
C ALA A 101 -16.60 -44.99 -15.19
N THR A 102 -15.95 -44.29 -14.27
CA THR A 102 -16.60 -43.41 -13.30
C THR A 102 -16.36 -41.94 -13.64
N VAL A 103 -17.42 -41.14 -13.61
CA VAL A 103 -17.36 -39.68 -13.65
C VAL A 103 -18.04 -39.14 -12.40
N ALA A 104 -17.35 -38.27 -11.66
CA ALA A 104 -17.96 -37.55 -10.56
C ALA A 104 -18.88 -36.45 -11.10
N LEU A 105 -20.09 -36.35 -10.55
CA LEU A 105 -21.03 -35.29 -10.90
C LEU A 105 -20.87 -34.15 -9.89
N HIS A 106 -20.49 -32.97 -10.38
CA HIS A 106 -20.43 -31.74 -9.58
C HIS A 106 -21.46 -30.77 -10.13
N ALA A 107 -22.56 -30.58 -9.39
CA ALA A 107 -23.54 -29.53 -9.73
C ALA A 107 -23.03 -28.18 -9.22
N ARG A 108 -23.19 -27.14 -10.05
CA ARG A 108 -22.98 -25.77 -9.60
C ARG A 108 -24.30 -25.24 -9.06
N TYR A 109 -24.30 -24.72 -7.85
CA TYR A 109 -25.47 -24.04 -7.31
C TYR A 109 -25.05 -22.87 -6.42
N GLN A 110 -25.96 -21.91 -6.36
CA GLN A 110 -25.85 -20.68 -5.58
C GLN A 110 -25.84 -21.01 -4.08
N PRO A 111 -25.21 -20.17 -3.24
CA PRO A 111 -25.38 -20.30 -1.80
C PRO A 111 -26.88 -20.19 -1.48
N ASN A 112 -27.30 -20.85 -0.40
CA ASN A 112 -28.68 -20.74 0.08
C ASN A 112 -28.86 -19.58 1.06
N TYR A 113 -27.75 -19.11 1.60
CA TYR A 113 -27.72 -18.14 2.67
C TYR A 113 -26.39 -17.41 2.61
N GLU A 114 -26.51 -16.09 2.44
CA GLU A 114 -25.39 -15.17 2.53
C GLU A 114 -25.67 -14.13 3.61
N ALA A 115 -24.64 -13.81 4.39
CA ALA A 115 -24.77 -12.94 5.53
C ALA A 115 -23.56 -12.03 5.66
N LEU A 116 -23.80 -10.79 6.06
CA LEU A 116 -22.76 -9.85 6.48
C LEU A 116 -23.03 -9.45 7.93
N ASN A 117 -22.07 -9.68 8.82
CA ASN A 117 -22.18 -9.30 10.22
C ASN A 117 -21.01 -8.40 10.66
N VAL A 118 -21.20 -7.67 11.74
CA VAL A 118 -20.15 -6.87 12.38
C VAL A 118 -20.08 -7.19 13.88
N ASN A 119 -18.87 -7.50 14.37
CA ASN A 119 -18.56 -7.92 15.74
C ASN A 119 -19.50 -9.00 16.31
N SER A 120 -20.13 -9.82 15.46
CA SER A 120 -21.14 -10.82 15.83
C SER A 120 -22.40 -10.27 16.53
N THR A 121 -22.62 -8.95 16.59
CA THR A 121 -23.78 -8.34 17.25
C THR A 121 -24.84 -7.84 16.27
N HIS A 122 -24.44 -7.39 15.09
CA HIS A 122 -25.35 -6.95 14.03
C HIS A 122 -25.24 -7.86 12.82
N PHE A 123 -26.39 -8.25 12.28
CA PHE A 123 -26.52 -9.23 11.22
C PHE A 123 -27.34 -8.63 10.08
N CYS A 124 -26.78 -8.66 8.88
CA CYS A 124 -27.44 -8.26 7.63
C CYS A 124 -27.69 -9.49 6.77
N ASP A 125 -28.96 -9.71 6.42
CA ASP A 125 -29.30 -10.57 5.31
C ASP A 125 -29.37 -9.73 4.01
N SER A 126 -29.05 -10.41 2.92
CA SER A 126 -28.97 -9.96 1.54
C SER A 126 -30.15 -9.14 0.98
N ASP A 127 -31.33 -9.16 1.62
CA ASP A 127 -32.55 -8.53 1.12
C ASP A 127 -33.05 -7.34 1.96
N THR A 128 -32.25 -6.86 2.91
CA THR A 128 -32.66 -5.76 3.81
C THR A 128 -31.69 -4.59 3.78
N ASP A 129 -32.23 -3.36 3.80
CA ASP A 129 -31.45 -2.13 4.02
C ASP A 129 -30.80 -2.20 5.39
N CYS A 130 -29.55 -2.67 5.41
CA CYS A 130 -28.85 -2.93 6.64
C CYS A 130 -27.96 -1.75 7.02
N SER A 131 -27.99 -1.40 8.31
CA SER A 131 -27.08 -0.41 8.87
C SER A 131 -26.50 -0.88 10.19
N ALA A 132 -25.24 -0.53 10.43
CA ALA A 132 -24.58 -0.75 11.71
C ALA A 132 -24.15 0.57 12.33
N ASP A 133 -24.43 0.74 13.61
CA ASP A 133 -23.91 1.86 14.38
C ASP A 133 -22.45 1.57 14.77
N VAL A 134 -21.55 2.38 14.26
CA VAL A 134 -20.11 2.25 14.49
C VAL A 134 -19.56 3.51 15.15
N THR A 135 -18.43 3.41 15.84
CA THR A 135 -17.79 4.53 16.54
C THR A 135 -16.42 4.78 15.93
N ILE A 136 -16.10 6.05 15.69
CA ILE A 136 -14.81 6.47 15.10
C ILE A 136 -13.64 6.04 16.00
N GLY A 137 -12.50 5.76 15.38
CA GLY A 137 -11.27 5.31 16.02
C GLY A 137 -11.30 3.86 16.51
N ARG A 138 -12.47 3.20 16.51
CA ARG A 138 -12.58 1.78 16.88
C ARG A 138 -12.37 0.88 15.68
N HIS A 139 -11.76 -0.27 15.96
CA HIS A 139 -11.65 -1.36 15.01
C HIS A 139 -12.89 -2.25 15.09
N TYR A 140 -13.50 -2.51 13.93
CA TYR A 140 -14.63 -3.41 13.80
C TYR A 140 -14.27 -4.57 12.90
N GLN A 141 -14.62 -5.78 13.33
CA GLN A 141 -14.50 -6.98 12.54
C GLN A 141 -15.80 -7.20 11.77
N PHE A 142 -15.72 -7.12 10.45
CA PHE A 142 -16.81 -7.50 9.55
C PHE A 142 -16.57 -8.93 9.07
N ALA A 143 -17.57 -9.80 9.15
CA ALA A 143 -17.49 -11.13 8.56
C ALA A 143 -18.60 -11.32 7.53
N CYS A 144 -18.23 -11.92 6.42
CA CYS A 144 -19.18 -12.30 5.38
C CYS A 144 -19.16 -13.82 5.21
N ASN A 145 -20.34 -14.42 5.28
CA ASN A 145 -20.55 -15.84 5.17
C ASN A 145 -21.38 -16.14 3.92
N ALA A 146 -20.88 -17.01 3.05
CA ALA A 146 -21.62 -17.58 1.94
C ALA A 146 -21.70 -19.10 2.12
N SER A 147 -22.86 -19.59 2.54
CA SER A 147 -23.05 -20.98 2.97
C SER A 147 -23.81 -21.82 1.97
N SER A 148 -23.61 -23.13 2.04
CA SER A 148 -24.35 -24.11 1.25
C SER A 148 -24.21 -23.93 -0.27
N SER A 149 -23.01 -23.64 -0.75
CA SER A 149 -22.71 -23.40 -2.18
C SER A 149 -21.90 -24.54 -2.83
N ASN A 150 -21.80 -24.59 -4.15
CA ASN A 150 -20.82 -25.43 -4.85
C ASN A 150 -20.48 -24.83 -6.22
N PRO A 151 -19.19 -24.59 -6.55
CA PRO A 151 -18.00 -24.75 -5.69
C PRO A 151 -17.97 -23.72 -4.54
N ALA A 152 -16.89 -23.73 -3.74
CA ALA A 152 -16.57 -22.67 -2.79
C ALA A 152 -16.63 -21.29 -3.46
N ARG A 153 -17.01 -20.28 -2.70
CA ARG A 153 -17.20 -18.92 -3.21
C ARG A 153 -15.93 -18.12 -3.07
N GLN A 154 -15.77 -17.15 -3.96
CA GLN A 154 -14.84 -16.08 -3.75
C GLN A 154 -15.59 -14.91 -3.12
N ILE A 155 -15.06 -14.36 -2.04
CA ILE A 155 -15.60 -13.19 -1.38
C ILE A 155 -14.60 -12.05 -1.56
N THR A 156 -15.07 -10.95 -2.12
CA THR A 156 -14.32 -9.70 -2.25
C THR A 156 -15.00 -8.63 -1.40
N TRP A 157 -14.20 -7.83 -0.71
CA TRP A 157 -14.69 -6.73 0.11
C TRP A 157 -14.52 -5.41 -0.62
N LEU A 158 -15.54 -4.57 -0.58
CA LEU A 158 -15.49 -3.23 -1.15
C LEU A 158 -16.00 -2.24 -0.11
N ILE A 159 -15.40 -1.06 -0.06
CA ILE A 159 -15.91 0.08 0.71
C ILE A 159 -16.33 1.16 -0.27
N ASN A 160 -17.57 1.62 -0.15
CA ASN A 160 -18.07 2.77 -0.88
C ASN A 160 -18.03 3.98 0.06
N THR A 161 -17.09 4.90 -0.19
CA THR A 161 -16.99 6.16 0.56
C THR A 161 -17.62 7.30 -0.23
N LYS A 162 -18.22 8.25 0.48
CA LYS A 162 -18.79 9.46 -0.14
C LYS A 162 -17.70 10.53 -0.25
N GLY A 163 -16.93 10.50 -1.32
CA GLY A 163 -15.92 11.53 -1.61
C GLY A 163 -16.53 12.85 -2.10
N ILE A 164 -15.68 13.89 -2.17
CA ILE A 164 -16.03 15.24 -2.65
C ILE A 164 -16.62 15.22 -4.08
N ARG A 165 -16.24 14.23 -4.90
CA ARG A 165 -16.66 14.07 -6.30
C ARG A 165 -17.72 12.98 -6.52
N GLY A 166 -18.31 12.42 -5.46
CA GLY A 166 -19.31 11.34 -5.54
C GLY A 166 -18.87 10.07 -4.80
N MET A 167 -19.57 8.95 -5.04
CA MET A 167 -19.19 7.67 -4.44
C MET A 167 -17.90 7.12 -5.05
N GLN A 168 -16.92 6.84 -4.20
CA GLN A 168 -15.68 6.13 -4.54
C GLN A 168 -15.78 4.71 -3.99
N GLN A 169 -15.53 3.72 -4.82
CA GLN A 169 -15.51 2.31 -4.43
C GLN A 169 -14.07 1.80 -4.42
N THR A 170 -13.62 1.29 -3.27
CA THR A 170 -12.27 0.76 -3.09
C THR A 170 -12.34 -0.71 -2.67
N GLU A 171 -11.51 -1.56 -3.27
CA GLU A 171 -11.40 -2.97 -2.89
C GLU A 171 -10.52 -3.11 -1.64
N LEU A 172 -11.01 -3.85 -0.65
CA LEU A 172 -10.29 -4.13 0.59
C LEU A 172 -9.77 -5.58 0.56
N PRO A 173 -8.49 -5.82 0.90
CA PRO A 173 -7.99 -7.17 1.07
C PRO A 173 -8.67 -7.83 2.27
N ALA A 174 -9.03 -9.11 2.15
CA ALA A 174 -9.52 -9.89 3.28
C ALA A 174 -8.36 -10.18 4.25
N ASP A 175 -8.58 -9.95 5.55
CA ASP A 175 -7.60 -10.35 6.58
C ASP A 175 -7.58 -11.86 6.76
N TRP A 176 -8.73 -12.49 6.55
CA TRP A 176 -8.89 -13.93 6.71
C TRP A 176 -9.98 -14.46 5.78
N ASN A 177 -9.74 -15.63 5.17
CA ASN A 177 -10.71 -16.30 4.32
C ASN A 177 -10.56 -17.83 4.46
N GLN A 178 -11.66 -18.51 4.73
CA GLN A 178 -11.69 -19.97 4.86
C GLN A 178 -12.88 -20.54 4.09
N SER A 179 -12.63 -21.61 3.35
CA SER A 179 -13.68 -22.43 2.75
C SER A 179 -13.65 -23.83 3.35
N GLY A 180 -14.76 -24.26 3.94
CA GLY A 180 -14.96 -25.61 4.46
C GLY A 180 -16.00 -26.36 3.64
N GLN A 181 -15.76 -27.63 3.34
CA GLN A 181 -16.74 -28.51 2.73
C GLN A 181 -17.39 -29.39 3.80
N ASP A 182 -18.72 -29.44 3.83
CA ASP A 182 -19.48 -30.30 4.74
C ASP A 182 -19.59 -31.75 4.21
N GLU A 183 -20.16 -32.64 5.03
CA GLU A 183 -20.38 -34.05 4.67
C GLU A 183 -21.30 -34.22 3.44
N SER A 184 -22.15 -33.23 3.17
CA SER A 184 -23.05 -33.18 2.00
C SER A 184 -22.39 -32.59 0.76
N MET A 185 -21.07 -32.37 0.80
CA MET A 185 -20.28 -31.73 -0.24
C MET A 185 -20.67 -30.28 -0.55
N HIS A 186 -21.39 -29.62 0.34
CA HIS A 186 -21.66 -28.20 0.25
C HIS A 186 -20.49 -27.40 0.82
N TRP A 187 -20.22 -26.25 0.23
CA TRP A 187 -19.16 -25.34 0.65
C TRP A 187 -19.72 -24.18 1.45
N ASN A 188 -19.09 -23.93 2.60
CA ASN A 188 -19.26 -22.75 3.43
C ASN A 188 -17.99 -21.92 3.32
N THR A 189 -18.14 -20.68 2.85
CA THR A 189 -17.03 -19.72 2.70
C THR A 189 -17.24 -18.60 3.69
N LEU A 190 -16.27 -18.36 4.58
CA LEU A 190 -16.27 -17.26 5.53
C LEU A 190 -15.06 -16.38 5.26
N SER A 191 -15.29 -15.09 5.10
CA SER A 191 -14.24 -14.07 4.93
C SER A 191 -14.40 -12.98 5.99
N GLN A 192 -13.29 -12.38 6.43
CA GLN A 192 -13.27 -11.35 7.46
C GLN A 192 -12.35 -10.19 7.08
N ILE A 193 -12.73 -8.98 7.50
CA ILE A 193 -11.89 -7.77 7.48
C ILE A 193 -12.01 -7.05 8.82
N ASN A 194 -10.94 -6.40 9.24
CA ASN A 194 -10.89 -5.48 10.36
C ASN A 194 -10.70 -4.07 9.81
N LEU A 195 -11.64 -3.18 10.10
CA LEU A 195 -11.60 -1.80 9.63
C LEU A 195 -11.59 -0.87 10.84
N GLN A 196 -10.64 0.07 10.86
CA GLN A 196 -10.69 1.24 11.73
C GLN A 196 -11.64 2.26 11.09
N ILE A 197 -12.61 2.74 11.87
CA ILE A 197 -13.62 3.68 11.38
C ILE A 197 -13.11 5.10 11.52
N PHE A 198 -13.20 5.88 10.45
CA PHE A 198 -12.83 7.30 10.44
C PHE A 198 -14.04 8.22 10.37
N PRO A 199 -13.91 9.52 10.68
CA PRO A 199 -15.00 10.48 10.56
C PRO A 199 -15.60 10.54 9.15
N GLU A 200 -14.77 10.39 8.13
CA GLU A 200 -15.16 10.42 6.71
C GLU A 200 -16.00 9.20 6.31
N ASP A 201 -16.03 8.15 7.14
CA ASP A 201 -16.81 6.94 6.89
C ASP A 201 -18.30 7.08 7.21
N HIS A 202 -18.75 8.26 7.65
CA HIS A 202 -20.17 8.48 7.91
C HIS A 202 -20.99 8.33 6.62
N HIS A 203 -21.96 7.42 6.63
CA HIS A 203 -22.73 6.97 5.46
C HIS A 203 -21.93 6.22 4.39
N SER A 204 -20.66 5.89 4.65
CA SER A 204 -19.96 4.91 3.82
C SER A 204 -20.63 3.55 3.96
N SER A 205 -20.50 2.69 2.95
CA SER A 205 -21.05 1.33 2.99
C SER A 205 -19.99 0.28 2.73
N ILE A 206 -20.04 -0.79 3.52
CA ILE A 206 -19.25 -1.98 3.31
C ILE A 206 -20.06 -2.94 2.46
N VAL A 207 -19.46 -3.41 1.38
CA VAL A 207 -20.05 -4.37 0.45
C VAL A 207 -19.27 -5.67 0.55
N CYS A 208 -19.96 -6.74 0.94
CA CYS A 208 -19.48 -8.08 0.70
C CYS A 208 -19.98 -8.55 -0.67
N ARG A 209 -19.05 -8.73 -1.61
CA ARG A 209 -19.32 -9.24 -2.95
C ARG A 209 -19.00 -10.72 -3.05
N VAL A 210 -20.04 -11.54 -3.23
CA VAL A 210 -19.92 -12.99 -3.37
C VAL A 210 -19.91 -13.35 -4.85
N MET A 211 -18.85 -14.05 -5.30
CA MET A 211 -18.61 -14.40 -6.70
C MET A 211 -18.38 -15.91 -6.87
N PHE A 212 -18.53 -16.38 -8.11
CA PHE A 212 -18.05 -17.70 -8.49
C PHE A 212 -16.53 -17.65 -8.77
N PRO A 213 -15.75 -18.68 -8.41
CA PRO A 213 -14.30 -18.66 -8.58
C PRO A 213 -13.86 -18.65 -10.06
N ASP A 214 -14.71 -19.16 -10.96
CA ASP A 214 -14.40 -19.27 -12.39
C ASP A 214 -15.16 -18.24 -13.24
N ASP A 215 -15.88 -17.30 -12.61
CA ASP A 215 -16.75 -16.35 -13.30
C ASP A 215 -16.65 -14.98 -12.65
N THR A 216 -16.37 -13.95 -13.46
CA THR A 216 -16.39 -12.55 -13.01
C THR A 216 -17.82 -12.04 -12.80
N THR A 217 -18.85 -12.84 -13.11
CA THR A 217 -20.22 -12.47 -12.81
C THR A 217 -20.43 -12.43 -11.30
N VAL A 218 -20.75 -11.23 -10.82
CA VAL A 218 -21.19 -10.99 -9.45
C VAL A 218 -22.46 -11.80 -9.22
N PHE A 219 -22.41 -12.69 -8.22
CA PHE A 219 -23.60 -13.42 -7.84
C PHE A 219 -24.48 -12.55 -6.95
N ARG A 220 -23.90 -11.95 -5.90
CA ARG A 220 -24.65 -11.12 -4.96
C ARG A 220 -23.73 -10.14 -4.24
N ASP A 221 -24.22 -8.92 -4.04
CA ASP A 221 -23.62 -7.91 -3.18
C ASP A 221 -24.50 -7.77 -1.93
N ILE A 222 -23.90 -7.85 -0.74
CA ILE A 222 -24.54 -7.56 0.54
C ILE A 222 -23.97 -6.23 1.02
N VAL A 223 -24.82 -5.23 1.18
CA VAL A 223 -24.41 -3.86 1.52
C VAL A 223 -24.82 -3.55 2.96
N MET A 224 -23.85 -3.13 3.77
CA MET A 224 -24.08 -2.61 5.13
C MET A 224 -23.68 -1.14 5.15
N THR A 225 -24.65 -0.25 5.43
CA THR A 225 -24.39 1.18 5.58
C THR A 225 -23.88 1.48 6.99
N MET A 226 -22.75 2.16 7.11
CA MET A 226 -22.20 2.55 8.40
C MET A 226 -22.87 3.82 8.88
N ARG A 227 -23.49 3.75 10.05
CA ARG A 227 -23.96 4.90 10.81
C ARG A 227 -22.89 5.21 11.83
N VAL A 228 -21.96 6.07 11.44
CA VAL A 228 -20.92 6.51 12.35
C VAL A 228 -21.59 7.38 13.40
N THR A 229 -21.72 6.85 14.61
CA THR A 229 -22.25 7.56 15.76
C THR A 229 -21.15 8.44 16.32
N ASP A 230 -21.40 9.74 16.24
CA ASP A 230 -20.56 10.78 16.80
C ASP A 230 -20.78 10.85 18.31
N ASN A 231 -20.53 9.75 19.02
CA ASN A 231 -20.37 9.78 20.47
C ASN A 231 -18.99 10.39 20.83
N PHE A 232 -18.61 11.45 20.10
CA PHE A 232 -17.46 12.29 20.39
C PHE A 232 -17.81 13.13 21.58
N ASN A 233 -17.56 12.56 22.74
CA ASN A 233 -17.37 13.38 23.90
C ASN A 233 -16.03 14.08 23.69
N ARG A 234 -16.13 15.38 23.41
CA ARG A 234 -14.99 16.29 23.49
C ARG A 234 -14.42 16.24 24.91
N PRO A 235 -13.08 16.29 25.08
CA PRO A 235 -12.52 16.40 26.42
C PRO A 235 -13.23 17.53 27.17
N ASN A 236 -13.89 17.18 28.27
CA ASN A 236 -14.73 18.11 29.02
C ASN A 236 -13.89 18.97 29.95
N SER A 237 -12.74 18.45 30.39
CA SER A 237 -11.76 19.18 31.16
C SER A 237 -10.35 18.82 30.72
N MET A 238 -9.47 19.80 30.86
CA MET A 238 -8.04 19.67 30.63
C MET A 238 -7.32 20.39 31.77
N THR A 239 -6.34 19.72 32.37
CA THR A 239 -5.53 20.28 33.45
C THR A 239 -4.04 20.08 33.19
N LEU A 240 -3.24 21.04 33.63
CA LEU A 240 -1.77 21.00 33.56
C LEU A 240 -1.19 21.21 34.96
N ASP A 241 -0.52 20.19 35.48
CA ASP A 241 0.06 20.19 36.81
C ASP A 241 1.58 20.36 36.77
N VAL A 242 2.11 21.21 37.66
CA VAL A 242 3.54 21.41 37.88
C VAL A 242 3.93 20.81 39.22
N ASN A 243 4.72 19.73 39.23
CA ASN A 243 5.19 19.02 40.42
C ASN A 243 4.09 18.67 41.45
N SER A 244 2.83 18.55 41.01
CA SER A 244 1.66 18.32 41.88
C SER A 244 1.39 19.43 42.90
N THR A 245 2.04 20.59 42.79
CA THR A 245 1.85 21.73 43.71
C THR A 245 0.96 22.82 43.13
N GLN A 246 0.92 22.93 41.81
CA GLN A 246 0.12 23.92 41.10
C GLN A 246 -0.58 23.25 39.93
N SER A 247 -1.89 23.42 39.83
CA SER A 247 -2.72 22.94 38.73
C SER A 247 -3.27 24.13 37.94
N CYS A 248 -3.29 23.96 36.62
CA CYS A 248 -3.78 24.93 35.67
C CYS A 248 -4.96 24.34 34.92
N GLU A 249 -6.12 24.96 35.03
CA GLU A 249 -7.29 24.59 34.24
C GLU A 249 -7.31 25.38 32.94
N SER A 250 -7.75 24.71 31.88
CA SER A 250 -7.98 25.34 30.60
C SER A 250 -8.87 26.58 30.70
N ASP A 251 -8.59 27.60 29.87
CA ASP A 251 -9.29 28.89 29.80
C ASP A 251 -8.85 29.95 30.84
N THR A 252 -7.79 29.68 31.62
CA THR A 252 -7.16 30.67 32.52
C THR A 252 -5.72 30.97 32.10
N ASP A 253 -5.32 32.24 32.21
CA ASP A 253 -3.93 32.65 32.04
C ASP A 253 -3.10 32.05 33.17
N CYS A 254 -2.28 31.07 32.82
CA CYS A 254 -1.55 30.28 33.78
C CYS A 254 -0.08 30.65 33.82
N SER A 255 0.44 30.87 35.03
CA SER A 255 1.88 31.09 35.25
C SER A 255 2.37 30.27 36.43
N ALA A 256 3.58 29.74 36.32
CA ALA A 256 4.24 28.98 37.38
C ALA A 256 5.61 29.57 37.71
N ASP A 257 5.85 29.71 39.01
CA ASP A 257 7.13 30.14 39.56
C ASP A 257 8.08 28.93 39.63
N VAL A 258 9.17 28.99 38.86
CA VAL A 258 10.14 27.89 38.75
C VAL A 258 11.55 28.37 39.06
N ALA A 259 12.37 27.55 39.70
CA ALA A 259 13.75 27.91 40.04
C ALA A 259 14.75 27.41 38.98
N ILE A 260 15.71 28.27 38.62
CA ILE A 260 16.81 27.92 37.70
C ILE A 260 17.53 26.65 38.16
N GLY A 261 17.88 25.79 37.21
CA GLY A 261 18.68 24.58 37.43
C GLY A 261 17.91 23.40 38.03
N ARG A 262 16.66 23.60 38.48
CA ARG A 262 15.82 22.52 39.03
C ARG A 262 15.08 21.77 37.94
N HIS A 263 14.84 20.48 38.20
CA HIS A 263 13.98 19.64 37.37
C HIS A 263 12.53 19.76 37.83
N TYR A 264 11.65 20.03 36.88
CA TYR A 264 10.20 20.08 37.09
C TYR A 264 9.53 19.02 36.25
N ARG A 265 8.49 18.42 36.85
CA ARG A 265 7.62 17.44 36.22
C ARG A 265 6.31 18.12 35.86
N PHE A 266 6.02 18.17 34.57
CA PHE A 266 4.77 18.71 34.04
C PHE A 266 3.88 17.54 33.63
N THR A 267 2.66 17.50 34.14
CA THR A 267 1.68 16.47 33.78
C THR A 267 0.45 17.12 33.19
N CYS A 268 0.08 16.72 31.99
CA CYS A 268 -1.14 17.19 31.34
C CYS A 268 -2.17 16.08 31.35
N TYR A 269 -3.39 16.41 31.76
CA TYR A 269 -4.53 15.50 31.80
C TYR A 269 -5.62 16.02 30.88
N ALA A 270 -6.20 15.12 30.10
CA ALA A 270 -7.38 15.35 29.28
C ALA A 270 -8.41 14.27 29.61
N SER A 271 -9.55 14.68 30.15
CA SER A 271 -10.63 13.77 30.57
C SER A 271 -11.87 13.93 29.70
N GLY A 272 -12.70 12.89 29.65
CA GLY A 272 -13.99 12.94 28.95
C GLY A 272 -13.88 12.79 27.42
N SER A 273 -12.72 12.42 26.89
CA SER A 273 -12.53 12.22 25.44
C SER A 273 -13.08 10.87 24.97
N ASN A 274 -13.70 10.77 23.79
CA ASN A 274 -13.98 9.46 23.19
C ASN A 274 -13.93 9.58 21.66
N PRO A 275 -12.88 9.08 20.96
CA PRO A 275 -11.81 8.18 21.44
C PRO A 275 -10.75 8.85 22.34
N ALA A 276 -9.74 8.09 22.78
CA ALA A 276 -8.60 8.60 23.53
C ALA A 276 -7.92 9.74 22.76
N SER A 277 -7.66 10.85 23.45
CA SER A 277 -6.95 11.99 22.87
C SER A 277 -5.44 11.75 22.83
N THR A 278 -4.75 12.42 21.91
CA THR A 278 -3.28 12.44 21.85
C THR A 278 -2.78 13.74 22.47
N ILE A 279 -1.77 13.68 23.33
CA ILE A 279 -1.18 14.87 23.96
C ILE A 279 0.19 15.14 23.35
N THR A 280 0.40 16.36 22.85
CA THR A 280 1.70 16.85 22.39
C THR A 280 2.18 18.01 23.25
N TRP A 281 3.49 18.11 23.42
CA TRP A 281 4.13 19.14 24.22
C TRP A 281 4.98 20.05 23.35
N LEU A 282 4.84 21.36 23.56
CA LEU A 282 5.66 22.38 22.93
C LEU A 282 6.27 23.26 24.01
N ILE A 283 7.50 23.72 23.78
CA ILE A 283 8.05 24.87 24.49
C ILE A 283 8.22 26.01 23.50
N ASN A 284 7.66 27.16 23.86
CA ASN A 284 7.79 28.39 23.10
C ASN A 284 8.80 29.26 23.86
N THR A 285 10.02 29.32 23.37
CA THR A 285 11.06 30.15 23.96
C THR A 285 11.10 31.50 23.26
N THR A 286 11.09 32.60 24.01
CA THR A 286 11.35 33.94 23.46
C THR A 286 12.85 34.13 23.31
N GLY A 287 13.40 33.57 22.23
CA GLY A 287 14.80 33.73 21.88
C GLY A 287 15.13 35.14 21.38
N ARG A 288 16.42 35.43 21.24
CA ARG A 288 16.94 36.71 20.70
C ARG A 288 16.41 37.04 19.30
N TRP A 289 15.92 36.02 18.57
CA TRP A 289 15.48 36.10 17.18
C TRP A 289 13.96 35.88 17.00
N GLY A 290 13.16 35.80 18.08
CA GLY A 290 11.71 35.59 18.01
C GLY A 290 11.22 34.42 18.86
N MET A 291 9.93 34.07 18.73
CA MET A 291 9.38 32.85 19.34
C MET A 291 9.84 31.63 18.55
N GLU A 292 10.61 30.75 19.20
CA GLU A 292 10.98 29.45 18.67
C GLU A 292 10.07 28.39 19.30
N HIS A 293 9.38 27.61 18.46
CA HIS A 293 8.55 26.49 18.88
C HIS A 293 9.36 25.21 18.78
N ARG A 294 9.53 24.50 19.89
CA ARG A 294 10.18 23.19 19.91
C ARG A 294 9.24 22.14 20.48
N GLU A 295 9.01 21.08 19.72
CA GLU A 295 8.32 19.89 20.21
C GLU A 295 9.20 19.16 21.24
N ILE A 296 8.57 18.79 22.36
CA ILE A 296 9.21 18.00 23.42
C ILE A 296 8.55 16.63 23.40
N PRO A 297 9.32 15.53 23.23
CA PRO A 297 8.77 14.20 23.35
C PRO A 297 8.28 13.98 24.79
N ALA A 298 7.09 13.38 24.93
CA ALA A 298 6.60 12.97 26.24
C ALA A 298 7.51 11.89 26.82
N ASP A 299 7.87 12.01 28.10
CA ASP A 299 8.58 10.93 28.82
C ASP A 299 7.66 9.73 29.03
N TRP A 300 6.36 10.01 29.18
CA TRP A 300 5.35 9.02 29.45
C TRP A 300 3.97 9.50 28.97
N SER A 301 3.16 8.59 28.44
CA SER A 301 1.75 8.83 28.16
C SER A 301 0.93 7.57 28.39
N GLN A 302 -0.24 7.71 28.99
CA GLN A 302 -1.20 6.63 29.23
C GLN A 302 -2.62 7.12 28.97
N SER A 303 -3.44 6.25 28.36
CA SER A 303 -4.89 6.43 28.26
C SER A 303 -5.60 5.31 29.00
N GLY A 304 -6.58 5.67 29.84
CA GLY A 304 -7.47 4.75 30.55
C GLY A 304 -8.93 5.09 30.25
N GLN A 305 -9.84 4.12 30.39
CA GLN A 305 -11.28 4.37 30.30
C GLN A 305 -11.89 4.51 31.70
N ASP A 306 -12.74 5.52 31.88
CA ASP A 306 -13.58 5.69 33.08
C ASP A 306 -14.77 4.70 33.08
N GLU A 307 -15.55 4.71 34.16
CA GLU A 307 -16.76 3.86 34.28
C GLU A 307 -17.82 4.17 33.21
N ASN A 308 -17.80 5.38 32.64
CA ASN A 308 -18.70 5.83 31.59
C ASN A 308 -18.17 5.55 30.17
N ARG A 309 -17.03 4.83 30.04
CA ARG A 309 -16.32 4.56 28.78
C ARG A 309 -15.77 5.79 28.08
N ASN A 310 -15.64 6.92 28.77
CA ASN A 310 -14.81 8.02 28.28
C ASN A 310 -13.35 7.71 28.57
N TRP A 311 -12.47 8.25 27.75
CA TRP A 311 -11.04 8.14 27.89
C TRP A 311 -10.49 9.33 28.67
N GLU A 312 -9.66 8.97 29.63
CA GLU A 312 -8.74 9.86 30.35
C GLU A 312 -7.35 9.62 29.79
N THR A 313 -6.76 10.64 29.20
CA THR A 313 -5.39 10.59 28.69
C THR A 313 -4.52 11.50 29.52
N SER A 314 -3.37 10.97 29.94
CA SER A 314 -2.37 11.69 30.70
C SER A 314 -1.02 11.58 29.99
N SER A 315 -0.26 12.66 30.04
CA SER A 315 1.07 12.74 29.45
C SER A 315 1.98 13.56 30.36
N GLN A 316 3.26 13.24 30.37
CA GLN A 316 4.23 13.82 31.30
C GLN A 316 5.56 14.15 30.60
N ILE A 317 6.15 15.27 30.99
CA ILE A 317 7.53 15.65 30.64
C ILE A 317 8.30 16.11 31.87
N HIS A 318 9.61 15.88 31.87
CA HIS A 318 10.56 16.41 32.83
C HIS A 318 11.48 17.40 32.13
N LEU A 319 11.49 18.64 32.62
CA LEU A 319 12.36 19.68 32.08
C LEU A 319 13.26 20.23 33.18
N GLN A 320 14.54 20.42 32.85
CA GLN A 320 15.44 21.22 33.65
C GLN A 320 15.30 22.68 33.22
N ILE A 321 14.97 23.56 34.17
CA ILE A 321 14.74 24.97 33.85
C ILE A 321 16.08 25.69 33.69
N LEU A 322 16.30 26.27 32.52
CA LEU A 322 17.47 27.07 32.19
C LEU A 322 17.18 28.57 32.37
N PRO A 323 18.21 29.42 32.51
CA PRO A 323 18.02 30.86 32.58
C PRO A 323 17.30 31.45 31.35
N GLU A 324 17.56 30.89 30.17
CA GLU A 324 16.89 31.26 28.91
C GLU A 324 15.39 30.93 28.87
N ASP A 325 14.90 30.06 29.75
CA ASP A 325 13.49 29.70 29.80
C ASP A 325 12.62 30.77 30.49
N HIS A 326 13.21 31.86 30.98
CA HIS A 326 12.46 32.97 31.58
C HIS A 326 11.50 33.58 30.55
N ARG A 327 10.19 33.66 30.89
CA ARG A 327 9.09 34.06 30.00
C ARG A 327 8.82 33.12 28.83
N SER A 328 9.48 31.97 28.79
CA SER A 328 9.06 30.90 27.89
C SER A 328 7.73 30.34 28.34
N SER A 329 7.00 29.71 27.41
CA SER A 329 5.75 29.03 27.74
C SER A 329 5.80 27.56 27.37
N ILE A 330 5.29 26.73 28.27
CA ILE A 330 5.05 25.31 28.00
C ILE A 330 3.61 25.18 27.54
N VAL A 331 3.42 24.60 26.36
CA VAL A 331 2.10 24.35 25.80
C VAL A 331 1.83 22.85 25.81
N CYS A 332 0.79 22.45 26.52
CA CYS A 332 0.19 21.13 26.32
C CYS A 332 -0.92 21.27 25.28
N ARG A 333 -0.86 20.51 24.19
CA ARG A 333 -1.91 20.43 23.17
C ARG A 333 -2.58 19.07 23.22
N VAL A 334 -3.90 19.08 23.28
CA VAL A 334 -4.72 17.87 23.17
C VAL A 334 -5.27 17.82 21.75
N MET A 335 -4.90 16.79 21.03
CA MET A 335 -5.30 16.53 19.65
C MET A 335 -6.20 15.29 19.62
N PHE A 336 -7.06 15.21 18.62
CA PHE A 336 -7.73 13.95 18.31
C PHE A 336 -6.78 13.06 17.49
N PRO A 337 -6.82 11.73 17.68
CA PRO A 337 -5.95 10.82 16.94
C PRO A 337 -6.10 10.93 15.42
N ASP A 338 -7.26 11.37 14.94
CA ASP A 338 -7.60 11.35 13.51
C ASP A 338 -7.58 12.75 12.86
N HIS A 339 -7.32 13.81 13.65
CA HIS A 339 -7.24 15.17 13.15
C HIS A 339 -6.02 15.87 13.75
N ALA A 340 -5.13 16.37 12.89
CA ALA A 340 -4.07 17.32 13.27
C ALA A 340 -4.62 18.63 13.88
N ALA A 341 -5.94 18.78 13.94
CA ALA A 341 -6.61 19.87 14.62
C ALA A 341 -6.41 19.79 16.14
N VAL A 342 -5.84 20.85 16.70
CA VAL A 342 -5.76 21.07 18.14
C VAL A 342 -7.17 21.27 18.70
N PHE A 343 -7.59 20.39 19.61
CA PHE A 343 -8.90 20.50 20.25
C PHE A 343 -8.88 21.58 21.34
N LYS A 344 -7.93 21.44 22.27
CA LYS A 344 -7.72 22.38 23.37
C LYS A 344 -6.23 22.45 23.65
N GLN A 345 -5.77 23.61 24.11
CA GLN A 345 -4.40 23.80 24.56
C GLN A 345 -4.37 24.56 25.87
N ILE A 346 -3.41 24.24 26.72
CA ILE A 346 -3.08 25.00 27.92
C ILE A 346 -1.70 25.57 27.72
N VAL A 347 -1.58 26.89 27.91
CA VAL A 347 -0.31 27.61 27.84
C VAL A 347 0.08 28.01 29.27
N LEU A 348 1.21 27.49 29.74
CA LEU A 348 1.79 27.81 31.03
C LEU A 348 3.00 28.72 30.83
N GLN A 349 2.92 29.96 31.31
CA GLN A 349 4.06 30.88 31.31
C GLN A 349 5.00 30.58 32.48
N LEU A 350 6.30 30.47 32.19
CA LEU A 350 7.32 30.22 33.20
C LEU A 350 7.87 31.54 33.76
N GLN A 351 7.71 31.73 35.06
CA GLN A 351 8.37 32.78 35.82
C GLN A 351 9.61 32.20 36.52
N VAL A 352 10.74 32.30 35.82
CA VAL A 352 12.00 31.74 36.32
C VAL A 352 12.60 32.65 37.39
N MET A 353 12.80 32.11 38.59
CA MET A 353 13.40 32.75 39.77
C MET A 353 14.81 32.22 40.04
N ASP A 354 15.67 33.05 40.62
CA ASP A 354 16.96 32.58 41.15
C ASP A 354 16.77 31.69 42.40
N GLU A 355 17.82 30.96 42.81
CA GLU A 355 17.77 30.08 43.99
C GLU A 355 17.42 30.83 45.30
N ALA A 356 17.54 32.16 45.32
CA ALA A 356 17.20 33.01 46.45
C ALA A 356 15.75 33.55 46.40
N GLY A 357 14.96 33.18 45.39
CA GLY A 357 13.59 33.66 45.19
C GLY A 357 13.49 35.12 44.76
N LYS A 358 14.57 35.69 44.19
CA LYS A 358 14.57 37.05 43.63
C LYS A 358 14.43 36.99 42.10
N TYR A 359 13.60 37.90 41.57
CA TYR A 359 13.49 38.15 40.14
C TYR A 359 14.75 38.87 39.68
N GLN A 360 15.50 38.29 38.75
CA GLN A 360 16.50 39.05 38.00
C GLN A 360 15.82 39.82 36.88
N ILE A 361 15.74 41.14 37.03
CA ILE A 361 15.45 42.04 35.91
C ILE A 361 16.79 42.63 35.49
N GLU A 362 17.36 42.11 34.42
CA GLU A 362 18.55 42.70 33.82
C GLU A 362 18.12 43.81 32.85
N ILE A 363 18.21 45.06 33.32
CA ILE A 363 18.02 46.25 32.46
C ILE A 363 19.41 46.75 32.08
N ASN A 364 19.81 46.56 30.81
CA ASN A 364 20.98 47.19 30.18
C ASN A 364 22.27 47.21 31.03
N GLY A 365 22.80 46.03 31.37
CA GLY A 365 24.22 45.89 31.76
C GLY A 365 24.64 46.54 33.09
N THR A 366 23.69 46.87 33.98
CA THR A 366 24.02 47.27 35.35
C THR A 366 23.27 46.41 36.37
N ILE A 367 24.02 45.61 37.13
CA ILE A 367 23.50 44.78 38.21
C ILE A 367 23.10 45.72 39.37
N CYS A 368 21.83 46.07 39.46
CA CYS A 368 21.29 46.77 40.62
C CYS A 368 21.02 45.77 41.76
N ASN A 369 21.99 45.63 42.65
CA ASN A 369 21.77 44.95 43.93
C ASN A 369 20.94 45.85 44.85
N SER A 370 19.73 45.40 45.17
CA SER A 370 18.72 46.00 46.04
C SER A 370 17.96 47.18 45.46
N VAL A 371 16.80 46.88 44.89
CA VAL A 371 15.70 47.82 44.82
C VAL A 371 14.42 47.07 45.16
N SER A 372 13.98 47.20 46.41
CA SER A 372 12.60 46.92 46.81
C SER A 372 11.73 48.06 46.31
N PHE A 373 10.94 47.84 45.26
CA PHE A 373 9.80 48.71 44.92
C PHE A 373 8.53 47.89 44.73
N PHE A 374 7.57 48.19 45.61
CA PHE A 374 6.14 48.03 45.35
C PHE A 374 5.74 49.05 44.28
N TYR A 375 5.44 48.61 43.06
CA TYR A 375 4.39 49.21 42.23
C TYR A 375 3.80 48.14 41.32
N ARG A 376 2.57 47.74 41.66
CA ARG A 376 1.68 46.96 40.80
C ARG A 376 1.06 47.93 39.80
N LEU A 377 1.60 47.98 38.58
CA LEU A 377 0.93 48.57 37.43
C LEU A 377 0.54 47.42 36.50
N ASP A 378 -0.60 46.83 36.80
CA ASP A 378 -1.29 45.85 35.95
C ASP A 378 -1.90 46.60 34.76
N PHE A 379 -1.14 46.73 33.67
CA PHE A 379 -1.70 46.85 32.34
C PHE A 379 -0.96 45.84 31.45
N PRO A 380 -1.63 44.79 30.94
CA PRO A 380 -1.02 43.93 29.95
C PRO A 380 -0.74 44.80 28.72
N GLN A 381 0.55 44.96 28.39
CA GLN A 381 0.92 45.47 27.09
C GLN A 381 0.45 44.43 26.07
N PHE A 382 -0.70 44.69 25.44
CA PHE A 382 -1.14 43.94 24.28
C PHE A 382 -0.13 44.21 23.16
N VAL A 383 0.83 43.30 22.99
CA VAL A 383 1.62 43.25 21.77
C VAL A 383 0.68 42.73 20.68
N VAL A 384 0.08 43.64 19.94
CA VAL A 384 -0.64 43.29 18.71
C VAL A 384 0.42 42.86 17.70
N ILE A 385 0.61 41.55 17.56
CA ILE A 385 1.41 40.98 16.48
C ILE A 385 0.58 41.16 15.21
N ILE A 386 0.87 42.21 14.44
CA ILE A 386 0.29 42.36 13.11
C ILE A 386 0.84 41.19 12.29
N SER A 387 -0.09 40.35 11.85
CA SER A 387 0.21 39.15 11.08
C SER A 387 0.18 39.52 9.61
N ASP A 388 1.36 39.70 9.01
CA ASP A 388 1.50 40.03 7.61
C ASP A 388 1.74 38.75 6.79
N PRO A 389 0.91 38.42 5.79
CA PRO A 389 1.15 37.29 4.91
C PRO A 389 2.40 37.53 4.04
N PRO A 390 3.08 36.47 3.58
CA PRO A 390 4.21 36.62 2.67
C PRO A 390 3.79 37.40 1.43
N ASN A 391 4.56 38.43 1.10
CA ASN A 391 4.34 39.25 -0.09
C ASN A 391 4.78 38.55 -1.39
N SER A 392 5.59 37.51 -1.27
CA SER A 392 6.13 36.76 -2.40
C SER A 392 6.38 35.31 -2.00
N VAL A 393 5.91 34.39 -2.84
CA VAL A 393 6.20 32.97 -2.71
C VAL A 393 6.64 32.42 -4.06
N THR A 394 7.78 31.72 -4.08
CA THR A 394 8.31 31.07 -5.28
C THR A 394 8.57 29.59 -5.06
N LEU A 395 8.41 28.80 -6.11
CA LEU A 395 8.71 27.37 -6.14
C LEU A 395 9.69 27.07 -7.29
N ASP A 396 10.89 26.63 -6.93
CA ASP A 396 12.00 26.40 -7.85
C ASP A 396 12.34 24.92 -8.01
N ILE A 397 12.73 24.49 -9.21
CA ILE A 397 13.32 23.17 -9.50
C ILE A 397 14.78 23.32 -9.94
N ASN A 398 15.72 22.68 -9.23
CA ASN A 398 17.17 22.73 -9.50
C ASN A 398 17.75 24.14 -9.75
N SER A 399 17.08 25.19 -9.27
CA SER A 399 17.40 26.60 -9.56
C SER A 399 17.34 27.01 -11.04
N THR A 400 16.79 26.18 -11.93
CA THR A 400 16.69 26.46 -13.38
C THR A 400 15.30 26.92 -13.80
N HIS A 401 14.25 26.53 -13.07
CA HIS A 401 12.88 26.92 -13.34
C HIS A 401 12.25 27.44 -12.04
N SER A 402 11.67 28.64 -12.07
CA SER A 402 10.98 29.28 -10.95
C SER A 402 9.50 29.46 -11.31
N CYS A 403 8.63 29.20 -10.35
CA CYS A 403 7.19 29.45 -10.42
C CYS A 403 6.82 30.48 -9.35
N ASP A 404 5.95 31.41 -9.67
CA ASP A 404 5.28 32.27 -8.68
C ASP A 404 3.85 31.79 -8.41
N SER A 405 3.21 32.34 -7.39
CA SER A 405 1.83 31.98 -7.01
C SER A 405 0.77 32.41 -8.03
N GLU A 406 1.10 33.27 -8.99
CA GLU A 406 0.14 33.81 -9.96
C GLU A 406 0.07 32.98 -11.25
N THR A 407 1.11 32.19 -11.54
CA THR A 407 1.24 31.47 -12.81
C THR A 407 1.02 29.96 -12.64
N ASN A 408 0.21 29.38 -13.54
CA ASN A 408 0.12 27.94 -13.69
C ASN A 408 1.48 27.40 -14.14
N CYS A 409 2.17 26.70 -13.25
CA CYS A 409 3.53 26.26 -13.50
C CYS A 409 3.61 24.79 -13.89
N SER A 410 4.49 24.49 -14.84
CA SER A 410 4.85 23.12 -15.17
C SER A 410 6.35 22.99 -15.41
N ALA A 411 6.94 21.89 -14.96
CA ALA A 411 8.36 21.61 -15.14
C ALA A 411 8.55 20.28 -15.88
N ASP A 412 9.42 20.28 -16.88
CA ASP A 412 9.84 19.06 -17.56
C ASP A 412 10.86 18.31 -16.69
N VAL A 413 10.56 17.06 -16.37
CA VAL A 413 11.42 16.19 -15.56
C VAL A 413 11.65 14.85 -16.26
N THR A 414 12.74 14.17 -15.95
CA THR A 414 13.12 12.90 -16.59
C THR A 414 13.09 11.77 -15.57
N ILE A 415 12.51 10.63 -15.95
CA ILE A 415 12.44 9.43 -15.10
C ILE A 415 13.84 9.01 -14.64
N GLY A 416 13.95 8.62 -13.37
CA GLY A 416 15.18 8.14 -12.74
C GLY A 416 16.13 9.24 -12.26
N HIS A 417 15.90 10.51 -12.63
CA HIS A 417 16.72 11.63 -12.18
C HIS A 417 16.24 12.16 -10.81
N HIS A 418 17.19 12.70 -10.03
CA HIS A 418 16.93 13.39 -8.78
C HIS A 418 16.80 14.89 -9.02
N TYR A 419 15.70 15.47 -8.53
CA TYR A 419 15.44 16.90 -8.59
C TYR A 419 15.36 17.48 -7.17
N ARG A 420 15.92 18.67 -7.01
CA ARG A 420 15.79 19.49 -5.80
C ARG A 420 14.68 20.51 -6.01
N PHE A 421 13.66 20.44 -5.18
CA PHE A 421 12.60 21.44 -5.12
C PHE A 421 12.92 22.41 -4.00
N THR A 422 12.66 23.69 -4.21
CA THR A 422 12.88 24.75 -3.22
C THR A 422 11.68 25.68 -3.21
N CYS A 423 11.04 25.85 -2.06
CA CYS A 423 9.97 26.82 -1.89
C CYS A 423 10.45 27.94 -0.99
N ASN A 424 10.32 29.17 -1.45
CA ASN A 424 10.73 30.38 -0.74
C ASN A 424 9.50 31.23 -0.48
N ALA A 425 9.31 31.66 0.76
CA ALA A 425 8.31 32.64 1.15
C ALA A 425 9.02 33.83 1.81
N SER A 426 8.80 35.03 1.29
CA SER A 426 9.37 36.27 1.83
C SER A 426 8.30 37.30 2.14
N GLY A 427 8.62 38.23 3.04
CA GLY A 427 7.71 39.32 3.43
C GLY A 427 6.68 38.93 4.49
N SER A 428 6.82 37.78 5.17
CA SER A 428 5.87 37.39 6.21
C SER A 428 6.28 37.90 7.58
N ASN A 429 5.32 38.15 8.46
CA ASN A 429 5.59 38.40 9.88
C ASN A 429 4.44 37.84 10.71
N PRO A 430 4.64 36.80 11.53
CA PRO A 430 5.88 36.05 11.81
C PRO A 430 6.39 35.16 10.65
N ALA A 431 7.46 34.38 10.90
CA ALA A 431 8.00 33.40 9.95
C ALA A 431 6.94 32.38 9.53
N SER A 432 6.78 32.16 8.23
CA SER A 432 5.84 31.16 7.70
C SER A 432 6.38 29.74 7.85
N ILE A 433 5.49 28.75 7.94
CA ILE A 433 5.80 27.32 7.87
C ILE A 433 5.55 26.83 6.45
N ILE A 434 6.45 26.02 5.89
CA ILE A 434 6.29 25.45 4.54
C ILE A 434 6.06 23.95 4.64
N ARG A 435 4.96 23.46 4.05
CA ARG A 435 4.63 22.04 3.92
C ARG A 435 4.65 21.60 2.47
N TRP A 436 5.08 20.36 2.26
CA TRP A 436 5.18 19.74 0.94
C TRP A 436 4.21 18.58 0.82
N SER A 437 3.60 18.48 -0.36
CA SER A 437 2.85 17.29 -0.74
C SER A 437 2.95 17.00 -2.23
N ILE A 438 2.76 15.74 -2.59
CA ILE A 438 2.62 15.29 -3.98
C ILE A 438 1.19 14.84 -4.19
N ASN A 439 0.57 15.39 -5.23
CA ASN A 439 -0.69 14.91 -5.74
C ASN A 439 -0.42 14.07 -6.98
N THR A 440 -0.54 12.76 -6.88
CA THR A 440 -0.44 11.86 -8.04
C THR A 440 -1.85 11.65 -8.61
N THR A 441 -2.02 11.72 -9.92
CA THR A 441 -3.29 11.32 -10.57
C THR A 441 -3.18 9.86 -11.02
N GLY A 442 -3.32 8.96 -10.07
CA GLY A 442 -3.31 7.53 -10.34
C GLY A 442 -4.57 7.05 -11.08
N ARG A 443 -4.53 5.80 -11.57
CA ARG A 443 -5.67 5.11 -12.19
C ARG A 443 -6.91 5.05 -11.27
N TRP A 444 -6.71 5.23 -9.97
CA TRP A 444 -7.70 5.07 -8.91
C TRP A 444 -8.14 6.39 -8.23
N GLY A 445 -7.67 7.55 -8.70
CA GLY A 445 -8.00 8.86 -8.14
C GLY A 445 -6.77 9.74 -7.88
N MET A 446 -6.99 10.89 -7.24
CA MET A 446 -5.89 11.71 -6.72
C MET A 446 -5.44 11.14 -5.38
N GLU A 447 -4.19 10.72 -5.29
CA GLU A 447 -3.55 10.33 -4.03
C GLU A 447 -2.72 11.50 -3.52
N HIS A 448 -2.96 11.91 -2.27
CA HIS A 448 -2.25 12.98 -1.60
C HIS A 448 -1.22 12.38 -0.66
N ARG A 449 0.06 12.70 -0.86
CA ARG A 449 1.15 12.23 -0.01
C ARG A 449 1.93 13.42 0.54
N GLU A 450 1.98 13.55 1.86
CA GLU A 450 2.84 14.54 2.52
C GLU A 450 4.31 14.13 2.45
N ILE A 451 5.19 15.11 2.29
CA ILE A 451 6.64 14.90 2.22
C ILE A 451 7.34 15.74 3.28
N PRO A 452 8.18 15.14 4.15
CA PRO A 452 9.01 15.91 5.06
C PRO A 452 10.07 16.69 4.26
N ALA A 453 10.29 17.96 4.63
CA ALA A 453 11.37 18.74 4.06
C ALA A 453 12.74 18.19 4.51
N ASP A 454 13.71 18.15 3.61
CA ASP A 454 15.10 17.79 3.95
C ASP A 454 15.77 18.91 4.76
N ARG A 455 15.40 20.16 4.45
CA ARG A 455 15.96 21.36 5.09
C ARG A 455 14.93 22.47 5.08
N SER A 456 14.71 23.09 6.23
CA SER A 456 13.93 24.32 6.38
C SER A 456 14.77 25.36 7.11
N GLN A 457 14.75 26.60 6.64
CA GLN A 457 15.47 27.72 7.25
C GLN A 457 14.61 28.97 7.21
N SER A 458 14.55 29.70 8.31
CA SER A 458 13.97 31.03 8.37
C SER A 458 15.05 32.04 8.75
N GLY A 459 15.01 33.21 8.12
CA GLY A 459 15.90 34.32 8.42
C GLY A 459 15.13 35.63 8.29
N GLN A 460 15.53 36.62 9.08
CA GLN A 460 14.94 37.95 9.03
C GLN A 460 15.81 38.86 8.16
N ASP A 461 15.20 39.64 7.26
CA ASP A 461 15.91 40.59 6.43
C ASP A 461 16.12 41.96 7.12
N GLU A 462 16.76 42.90 6.42
CA GLU A 462 17.03 44.25 6.95
C GLU A 462 15.74 45.03 7.28
N ASN A 463 14.61 44.69 6.66
CA ASN A 463 13.31 45.32 6.87
C ASN A 463 12.52 44.68 8.01
N ARG A 464 13.10 43.68 8.70
CA ARG A 464 12.43 42.86 9.72
C ARG A 464 11.38 41.90 9.16
N ASP A 465 11.33 41.71 7.86
CA ASP A 465 10.45 40.72 7.25
C ASP A 465 11.10 39.34 7.33
N TRP A 466 10.28 38.31 7.49
CA TRP A 466 10.77 36.94 7.49
C TRP A 466 10.87 36.40 6.08
N LYS A 467 11.96 35.66 5.85
CA LYS A 467 12.20 34.83 4.69
C LYS A 467 12.34 33.39 5.14
N THR A 468 11.38 32.55 4.79
CA THR A 468 11.43 31.10 5.00
C THR A 468 11.77 30.40 3.69
N SER A 469 12.72 29.47 3.71
CA SER A 469 13.09 28.61 2.59
C SER A 469 13.03 27.15 3.03
N SER A 470 12.37 26.30 2.25
CA SER A 470 12.28 24.87 2.48
C SER A 470 12.67 24.10 1.23
N GLN A 471 13.32 22.95 1.38
CA GLN A 471 13.86 22.14 0.28
C GLN A 471 13.61 20.66 0.51
N PHE A 472 13.35 19.92 -0.57
CA PHE A 472 13.36 18.46 -0.57
C PHE A 472 13.86 17.89 -1.90
N HIS A 473 14.43 16.68 -1.86
CA HIS A 473 14.87 15.94 -3.04
C HIS A 473 13.88 14.83 -3.39
N LEU A 474 13.58 14.69 -4.67
CA LEU A 474 12.70 13.65 -5.20
C LEU A 474 13.35 12.94 -6.38
N GLN A 475 13.33 11.61 -6.37
CA GLN A 475 13.64 10.81 -7.54
C GLN A 475 12.35 10.56 -8.32
N ILE A 476 12.33 10.94 -9.61
CA ILE A 476 11.13 10.77 -10.44
C ILE A 476 10.98 9.32 -10.84
N LEU A 477 9.85 8.71 -10.47
CA LEU A 477 9.49 7.35 -10.81
C LEU A 477 8.55 7.33 -12.02
N PRO A 478 8.44 6.19 -12.73
CA PRO A 478 7.47 6.04 -13.82
C PRO A 478 6.02 6.26 -13.37
N GLU A 479 5.69 6.04 -12.11
CA GLU A 479 4.33 6.24 -11.59
C GLU A 479 3.99 7.73 -11.41
N ASP A 480 4.98 8.61 -11.46
CA ASP A 480 4.79 10.05 -11.24
C ASP A 480 4.30 10.81 -12.49
N HIS A 481 3.99 10.11 -13.59
CA HIS A 481 3.36 10.72 -14.76
C HIS A 481 2.05 11.41 -14.33
N HIS A 482 1.96 12.73 -14.56
CA HIS A 482 0.85 13.60 -14.14
C HIS A 482 0.78 13.92 -12.64
N SER A 483 1.90 13.80 -11.93
CA SER A 483 2.00 14.28 -10.55
C SER A 483 2.15 15.80 -10.49
N SER A 484 1.68 16.39 -9.39
CA SER A 484 1.90 17.81 -9.08
C SER A 484 2.57 17.93 -7.72
N ILE A 485 3.63 18.72 -7.65
CA ILE A 485 4.27 19.12 -6.39
C ILE A 485 3.51 20.32 -5.86
N VAL A 486 3.13 20.27 -4.58
CA VAL A 486 2.40 21.34 -3.91
C VAL A 486 3.25 21.86 -2.76
N CYS A 487 3.56 23.16 -2.81
CA CYS A 487 4.11 23.90 -1.68
C CYS A 487 2.98 24.70 -1.00
N ARG A 488 2.71 24.40 0.27
CA ARG A 488 1.76 25.16 1.10
C ARG A 488 2.53 26.03 2.07
N VAL A 489 2.26 27.33 2.05
CA VAL A 489 2.82 28.29 2.98
C VAL A 489 1.76 28.62 4.02
N MET A 490 2.03 28.22 5.25
CA MET A 490 1.12 28.28 6.39
C MET A 490 1.58 29.37 7.38
N PHE A 491 0.62 29.97 8.08
CA PHE A 491 0.87 30.72 9.30
C PHE A 491 1.46 29.79 10.36
N PRO A 492 2.28 30.28 11.31
CA PRO A 492 2.84 29.43 12.37
C PRO A 492 1.84 28.80 13.35
N ASP A 493 0.54 29.10 13.23
CA ASP A 493 -0.54 28.39 13.93
C ASP A 493 -0.86 27.03 13.30
N ASP A 494 -0.30 26.73 12.12
CA ASP A 494 -0.50 25.52 11.32
C ASP A 494 -1.95 25.27 10.84
N THR A 495 -2.84 26.25 11.03
CA THR A 495 -4.26 26.18 10.64
C THR A 495 -4.59 27.16 9.52
N THR A 496 -3.91 28.30 9.48
CA THR A 496 -4.18 29.35 8.51
C THR A 496 -3.22 29.21 7.33
N MET A 497 -3.75 28.86 6.16
CA MET A 497 -2.96 28.82 4.93
C MET A 497 -2.88 30.21 4.31
N PHE A 498 -1.67 30.70 4.04
CA PHE A 498 -1.47 31.96 3.32
C PHE A 498 -1.62 31.78 1.83
N THR A 499 -0.88 30.82 1.27
CA THR A 499 -0.87 30.56 -0.17
C THR A 499 -0.44 29.12 -0.48
N GLU A 500 -0.85 28.65 -1.65
CA GLU A 500 -0.52 27.33 -2.18
C GLU A 500 0.02 27.49 -3.60
N ILE A 501 1.18 26.91 -3.89
CA ILE A 501 1.76 26.85 -5.24
C ILE A 501 1.79 25.41 -5.70
N VAL A 502 1.27 25.18 -6.91
CA VAL A 502 1.18 23.86 -7.54
C VAL A 502 2.03 23.84 -8.81
N MET A 503 3.06 22.99 -8.85
CA MET A 503 3.89 22.74 -10.02
C MET A 503 3.53 21.39 -10.64
N LYS A 504 3.06 21.38 -11.88
CA LYS A 504 2.77 20.15 -12.64
C LYS A 504 4.04 19.56 -13.22
N LEU A 505 4.29 18.27 -12.99
CA LEU A 505 5.44 17.57 -13.55
C LEU A 505 5.09 17.01 -14.93
N GLN A 506 5.81 17.47 -15.96
CA GLN A 506 5.79 16.90 -17.30
C GLN A 506 6.91 15.87 -17.39
N VAL A 507 6.59 14.63 -17.02
CA VAL A 507 7.56 13.54 -16.98
C VAL A 507 7.83 13.05 -18.40
N THR A 508 9.07 13.23 -18.85
CA THR A 508 9.60 12.73 -20.12
C THR A 508 10.33 11.40 -19.89
N ASP A 509 10.00 10.41 -20.71
CA ASP A 509 10.81 9.18 -20.78
C ASP A 509 12.22 9.53 -21.23
N GLU A 510 13.22 8.90 -20.60
CA GLU A 510 14.62 9.02 -21.02
C GLU A 510 14.69 8.81 -22.56
N PRO A 511 15.36 9.69 -23.32
CA PRO A 511 15.30 9.66 -24.77
C PRO A 511 15.63 8.27 -25.30
N GLU A 512 14.73 7.72 -26.13
CA GLU A 512 14.82 6.39 -26.74
C GLU A 512 16.19 6.05 -27.37
N ASN A 513 17.04 7.05 -27.59
CA ASN A 513 18.41 6.91 -28.09
C ASN A 513 19.25 5.96 -27.23
N LEU A 514 19.06 5.90 -25.91
CA LEU A 514 19.80 4.95 -25.05
C LEU A 514 19.27 3.51 -25.16
N LYS A 515 17.95 3.33 -25.28
CA LYS A 515 17.35 2.01 -25.60
C LYS A 515 17.72 1.53 -27.00
N LYS A 516 17.85 2.43 -27.97
CA LYS A 516 18.35 2.10 -29.33
C LYS A 516 19.82 1.72 -29.32
N LEU A 517 20.66 2.32 -28.47
CA LEU A 517 22.06 1.91 -28.30
C LEU A 517 22.18 0.55 -27.61
N ALA A 518 21.38 0.29 -26.57
CA ALA A 518 21.37 -0.99 -25.85
C ALA A 518 20.82 -2.14 -26.71
N MET A 519 19.79 -1.90 -27.54
CA MET A 519 19.31 -2.90 -28.50
C MET A 519 20.27 -3.10 -29.67
N ALA A 520 21.05 -2.09 -30.07
CA ALA A 520 22.14 -2.26 -31.04
C ALA A 520 23.32 -3.09 -30.47
N ALA A 521 23.51 -3.13 -29.15
CA ALA A 521 24.52 -3.96 -28.49
C ALA A 521 24.08 -5.42 -28.30
N CYS A 522 22.78 -5.73 -28.41
CA CYS A 522 22.24 -7.10 -28.37
C CYS A 522 22.21 -7.75 -29.77
N ILE A 523 23.31 -7.68 -30.52
CA ILE A 523 23.48 -8.58 -31.67
C ILE A 523 23.73 -9.98 -31.07
N PRO A 524 22.81 -10.95 -31.25
CA PRO A 524 23.00 -12.28 -30.67
C PRO A 524 24.33 -12.87 -31.16
N PRO A 525 25.10 -13.54 -30.28
CA PRO A 525 26.41 -14.08 -30.63
C PRO A 525 26.37 -14.99 -31.88
N SER A 526 25.21 -15.57 -32.20
CA SER A 526 24.96 -16.31 -33.44
C SER A 526 25.14 -15.48 -34.71
N LEU A 527 24.77 -14.19 -34.72
CA LEU A 527 24.99 -13.28 -35.85
C LEU A 527 26.46 -12.88 -35.99
N ILE A 528 27.18 -12.73 -34.88
CA ILE A 528 28.63 -12.49 -34.89
C ILE A 528 29.35 -13.73 -35.46
N VAL A 529 28.97 -14.93 -35.02
CA VAL A 529 29.49 -16.20 -35.57
C VAL A 529 29.16 -16.32 -37.06
N LEU A 530 27.94 -15.99 -37.49
CA LEU A 530 27.55 -16.02 -38.89
C LEU A 530 28.41 -15.05 -39.73
N MET A 531 28.61 -13.82 -39.26
CA MET A 531 29.46 -12.83 -39.92
C MET A 531 30.92 -13.27 -39.98
N CYS A 532 31.45 -13.90 -38.91
CA CYS A 532 32.78 -14.50 -38.93
C CYS A 532 32.88 -15.64 -39.96
N VAL A 533 31.88 -16.52 -40.04
CA VAL A 533 31.83 -17.61 -41.03
C VAL A 533 31.76 -17.04 -42.45
N VAL A 534 30.93 -16.02 -42.69
CA VAL A 534 30.82 -15.33 -43.99
C VAL A 534 32.13 -14.64 -44.36
N MET A 535 32.82 -14.00 -43.42
CA MET A 535 34.13 -13.40 -43.69
C MET A 535 35.21 -14.45 -43.98
N VAL A 536 35.18 -15.61 -43.33
CA VAL A 536 36.12 -16.71 -43.60
C VAL A 536 35.84 -17.35 -44.96
N THR A 537 34.58 -17.55 -45.33
CA THR A 537 34.20 -18.08 -46.64
C THR A 537 34.48 -17.07 -47.75
N ALA A 538 34.22 -15.78 -47.53
CA ALA A 538 34.57 -14.70 -48.47
C ALA A 538 36.09 -14.59 -48.65
N ARG A 539 36.90 -14.69 -47.58
CA ARG A 539 38.37 -14.72 -47.69
C ARG A 539 38.87 -15.96 -48.42
N LYS A 540 38.26 -17.13 -48.22
CA LYS A 540 38.57 -18.34 -49.01
C LYS A 540 38.21 -18.16 -50.48
N TRP A 541 37.10 -17.48 -50.77
CA TRP A 541 36.66 -17.22 -52.13
C TRP A 541 37.55 -16.19 -52.84
N LEU A 542 37.95 -15.11 -52.14
CA LEU A 542 38.92 -14.13 -52.63
C LEU A 542 40.32 -14.71 -52.82
N LYS A 543 40.75 -15.68 -52.00
CA LYS A 543 41.99 -16.42 -52.25
C LYS A 543 41.91 -17.30 -53.51
N LYS A 544 40.71 -17.77 -53.87
CA LYS A 544 40.47 -18.59 -55.06
C LYS A 544 40.36 -17.76 -56.35
N SER A 545 39.98 -16.48 -56.25
CA SER A 545 39.89 -15.58 -57.41
C SER A 545 41.19 -14.83 -57.74
N LYS A 546 42.24 -14.92 -56.90
CA LYS A 546 43.50 -14.18 -57.08
C LYS A 546 44.59 -14.92 -57.87
N LEU A 547 44.18 -15.78 -58.83
CA LEU A 547 45.07 -16.42 -59.80
C LEU A 547 44.74 -15.95 -61.23
N ARG A 548 44.81 -14.64 -61.45
CA ARG A 548 45.05 -13.99 -62.75
C ARG A 548 45.55 -12.57 -62.49
N GLN A 549 46.85 -12.40 -62.71
CA GLN A 549 47.69 -11.19 -62.73
C GLN A 549 47.13 -10.05 -63.63
N PRO A 550 47.69 -8.81 -63.66
CA PRO A 550 49.09 -8.43 -63.38
C PRO A 550 49.34 -7.15 -62.54
N SER A 551 50.61 -6.97 -62.21
CA SER A 551 51.24 -5.85 -61.49
C SER A 551 51.25 -4.53 -62.26
N LEU A 552 51.12 -3.41 -61.55
CA LEU A 552 51.76 -2.14 -61.90
C LEU A 552 51.95 -1.25 -60.66
N GLU A 553 53.06 -0.51 -60.71
CA GLU A 553 53.77 0.21 -59.64
C GLU A 553 53.14 1.53 -59.15
N ALA A 554 53.53 1.89 -57.92
CA ALA A 554 53.79 3.23 -57.34
C ALA A 554 52.61 4.23 -57.21
N THR A 555 52.52 5.16 -56.25
CA THR A 555 53.46 5.78 -55.29
C THR A 555 52.65 6.43 -54.15
N SER A 556 53.32 6.75 -53.03
CA SER A 556 53.16 8.02 -52.28
C SER A 556 52.18 8.15 -51.08
N SER A 557 52.80 8.33 -49.90
CA SER A 557 52.58 9.41 -48.91
C SER A 557 51.31 9.47 -48.04
N HIS A 558 51.42 9.20 -46.73
CA HIS A 558 51.60 10.19 -45.63
C HIS A 558 51.11 9.63 -44.26
N ARG A 559 51.94 9.89 -43.25
CA ARG A 559 51.75 9.83 -41.77
C ARG A 559 51.06 11.16 -41.35
N PRO A 560 50.36 11.35 -40.20
CA PRO A 560 50.93 11.10 -38.86
C PRO A 560 49.98 10.72 -37.69
N SER A 561 50.51 10.03 -36.66
CA SER A 561 50.78 10.47 -35.26
C SER A 561 49.54 11.01 -34.53
N SER A 562 49.15 10.48 -33.37
CA SER A 562 49.79 10.62 -32.05
C SER A 562 49.27 9.51 -31.10
N GLN A 563 50.06 8.90 -30.20
CA GLN A 563 50.35 9.35 -28.81
C GLN A 563 49.09 9.86 -28.09
N SER A 564 48.64 9.28 -26.98
CA SER A 564 49.34 9.31 -25.69
C SER A 564 48.85 8.23 -24.69
N GLU A 565 49.79 7.76 -23.86
CA GLU A 565 49.76 7.49 -22.41
C GLU A 565 48.48 6.86 -21.80
N GLU A 566 48.49 5.63 -21.28
CA GLU A 566 49.27 5.14 -20.12
C GLU A 566 49.01 5.96 -18.84
N SER A 567 48.08 5.46 -18.01
CA SER A 567 48.21 5.60 -16.56
C SER A 567 47.58 4.39 -15.88
N GLN A 568 48.38 3.75 -15.04
CA GLN A 568 48.16 2.53 -14.30
C GLN A 568 47.91 2.87 -12.82
N VAL A 569 46.96 2.13 -12.20
CA VAL A 569 47.01 1.59 -10.81
C VAL A 569 46.79 2.64 -9.68
N PRO A 570 46.33 2.31 -8.45
CA PRO A 570 46.03 1.00 -7.81
C PRO A 570 44.57 0.85 -7.33
N SER A 571 44.00 -0.37 -7.31
CA SER A 571 44.02 -1.39 -6.24
C SER A 571 43.33 -1.00 -4.94
N GLU A 572 42.19 -1.62 -4.64
CA GLU A 572 41.86 -2.04 -3.28
C GLU A 572 40.93 -3.26 -3.34
N GLU A 573 41.47 -4.38 -2.84
CA GLU A 573 40.75 -5.54 -2.36
C GLU A 573 39.86 -5.09 -1.19
N ASP A 574 38.62 -5.60 -1.09
CA ASP A 574 38.31 -6.54 -0.01
C ASP A 574 36.86 -7.06 0.01
N VAL A 575 36.80 -8.36 0.32
CA VAL A 575 35.79 -9.09 1.10
C VAL A 575 34.38 -9.22 0.52
N TYR A 576 34.14 -10.37 -0.12
CA TYR A 576 32.82 -11.01 -0.21
C TYR A 576 32.58 -11.86 1.04
N GLU A 577 31.58 -11.51 1.84
CA GLU A 577 31.00 -12.40 2.85
C GLU A 577 29.97 -13.33 2.19
N GLU A 578 30.22 -14.63 2.26
CA GLU A 578 29.31 -15.70 1.87
C GLU A 578 28.16 -15.82 2.89
N ILE A 579 26.92 -15.58 2.47
CA ILE A 579 25.73 -15.97 3.23
C ILE A 579 25.22 -17.32 2.69
N PRO A 580 25.06 -18.36 3.52
CA PRO A 580 24.67 -19.69 3.05
C PRO A 580 23.21 -19.76 2.60
N VAL A 581 23.05 -20.25 1.37
CA VAL A 581 21.81 -20.64 0.70
C VAL A 581 21.11 -21.74 1.51
N VAL A 582 19.96 -21.39 2.12
CA VAL A 582 19.04 -22.37 2.72
C VAL A 582 18.32 -23.11 1.60
N ARG A 583 18.49 -24.43 1.58
CA ARG A 583 18.02 -25.34 0.54
C ARG A 583 16.50 -25.48 0.54
N ASP A 584 16.00 -25.30 -0.67
CA ASP A 584 14.68 -25.58 -1.21
C ASP A 584 14.34 -27.09 -1.12
N TYR A 585 13.27 -27.45 -0.39
CA TYR A 585 12.66 -28.80 -0.47
C TYR A 585 11.40 -28.71 -1.32
N ARG A 586 11.58 -28.89 -2.63
CA ARG A 586 10.50 -28.95 -3.62
C ARG A 586 10.03 -30.39 -3.79
N THR A 587 8.94 -30.75 -3.11
CA THR A 587 8.26 -32.03 -3.31
C THR A 587 7.49 -32.01 -4.63
N ARG A 588 8.02 -32.69 -5.66
CA ARG A 588 7.31 -32.96 -6.92
C ARG A 588 6.35 -34.13 -6.71
N VAL A 589 5.05 -33.85 -6.68
CA VAL A 589 4.02 -34.86 -6.91
C VAL A 589 3.57 -34.74 -8.36
N SER A 590 4.03 -35.68 -9.18
CA SER A 590 3.56 -35.92 -10.53
C SER A 590 2.32 -36.81 -10.45
N VAL A 591 1.15 -36.28 -10.81
CA VAL A 591 0.01 -37.10 -11.22
C VAL A 591 -0.37 -36.68 -12.63
N ARG A 592 0.08 -37.50 -13.60
CA ARG A 592 -0.58 -37.64 -14.89
C ARG A 592 -1.82 -38.50 -14.68
N ASP A 593 -2.99 -37.85 -14.70
CA ASP A 593 -4.11 -38.13 -15.64
C ASP A 593 -5.32 -37.25 -15.31
#